data_AF-A0A0P0Y1Q9-F1
#
_entry.id   AF-A0A0P0Y1Q9-F1
#
_cell.length_a   1.000
_cell.length_b   1.000
_cell.length_c   1.000
_cell.angle_alpha   90.00
_cell.angle_beta   90.00
_cell.angle_gamma   90.00
#
_symmetry.space_group_name_H-M   'P 1'
#
loop_
_entity.id
_entity.type
_entity.pdbx_description
1 polymer ?
#
loop_
_entity_poly.entity_id
_entity_poly.type
_entity_poly.pdbx_seq_one_letter_code
_entity_poly.pdbx_strand_id
1 'polypeptide(L)'
;MAAEAQATAAGGLAGEMEVEAYRRLFPLAFLERHLRESVRPDARRPAEARPTTVALAAVSSAHGSALVRLGDTAMLASIKLEVMSPSGEAPDEGSIAVEFHMPPICSPLVRPGRPAEVAPVISKNLEDILMRYIVPCCCSIRHVPCPLTEWAYHCAFHVYNLHFA
;
A
#
# COMPACT_ATOMS: atom_id res chain seq x y z
N MET A 1 34.40 49.76 -6.26
CA MET A 1 33.13 49.02 -6.40
C MET A 1 33.48 47.54 -6.28
N ALA A 2 33.43 46.93 -5.08
CA ALA A 2 32.24 46.34 -4.46
C ALA A 2 31.48 45.48 -5.48
N ALA A 3 31.26 44.18 -5.34
CA ALA A 3 31.29 43.31 -4.17
C ALA A 3 31.56 41.86 -4.62
N GLU A 4 32.08 41.06 -3.67
CA GLU A 4 32.32 39.64 -3.75
C GLU A 4 31.03 38.82 -3.91
N ALA A 5 31.15 37.67 -4.58
CA ALA A 5 30.26 36.54 -4.38
C ALA A 5 31.06 35.23 -4.57
N GLN A 6 31.83 34.86 -3.55
CA GLN A 6 32.23 33.47 -3.33
C GLN A 6 31.45 32.95 -2.13
N ALA A 7 30.77 31.81 -2.29
CA ALA A 7 30.52 30.82 -1.23
C ALA A 7 30.11 29.49 -1.90
N THR A 8 31.08 28.75 -2.42
CA THR A 8 31.57 27.49 -1.83
C THR A 8 30.48 26.42 -1.67
N ALA A 9 30.41 25.54 -2.67
CA ALA A 9 29.83 24.21 -2.60
C ALA A 9 30.68 23.30 -1.67
N ALA A 10 30.75 23.66 -0.40
CA ALA A 10 31.53 22.98 0.63
C ALA A 10 30.65 22.61 1.84
N GLY A 11 29.43 22.15 1.58
CA GLY A 11 28.62 21.43 2.56
C GLY A 11 28.98 19.96 2.52
N GLY A 12 30.11 19.58 3.13
CA GLY A 12 30.51 18.18 3.25
C GLY A 12 29.59 17.38 4.20
N LEU A 13 29.96 16.11 4.42
CA LEU A 13 29.28 15.15 5.32
C LEU A 13 28.85 15.74 6.69
N ALA A 14 29.56 16.75 7.21
CA ALA A 14 29.20 17.46 8.43
C ALA A 14 27.87 18.23 8.32
N GLY A 15 27.62 18.91 7.19
CA GLY A 15 26.36 19.62 6.95
C GLY A 15 25.19 18.65 6.75
N GLU A 16 25.42 17.53 6.07
CA GLU A 16 24.41 16.46 5.94
C GLU A 16 24.07 15.84 7.31
N MET A 17 25.09 15.64 8.16
CA MET A 17 24.92 15.11 9.52
C MET A 17 24.19 16.10 10.44
N GLU A 18 24.42 17.41 10.29
CA GLU A 18 23.67 18.46 11.01
C GLU A 18 22.20 18.50 10.59
N VAL A 19 21.91 18.36 9.28
CA VAL A 19 20.52 18.35 8.77
C VAL A 19 19.77 17.10 9.24
N GLU A 20 20.39 15.92 9.19
CA GLU A 20 19.78 14.68 9.67
C GLU A 20 19.59 14.70 11.20
N ALA A 21 20.54 15.26 11.95
CA ALA A 21 20.39 15.46 13.39
C ALA A 21 19.23 16.42 13.70
N TYR A 22 19.12 17.54 12.97
CA TYR A 22 18.04 18.50 13.14
C TYR A 22 16.66 17.89 12.82
N ARG A 23 16.57 17.05 11.78
CA ARG A 23 15.36 16.30 11.43
C ARG A 23 14.91 15.37 12.55
N ARG A 24 15.85 14.71 13.24
CA ARG A 24 15.56 13.79 14.35
C ARG A 24 15.22 14.52 15.65
N LEU A 25 15.93 15.61 15.94
CA LEU A 25 15.75 16.39 17.18
C LEU A 25 14.46 17.24 17.16
N PHE A 26 14.13 17.83 16.01
CA PHE A 26 13.00 18.77 15.87
C PHE A 26 12.15 18.48 14.64
N PRO A 27 11.43 17.34 14.60
CA PRO A 27 10.69 16.89 13.41
C PRO A 27 9.57 17.86 12.99
N LEU A 28 8.86 18.46 13.94
CA LEU A 28 7.75 19.38 13.64
C LEU A 28 8.26 20.68 13.00
N ALA A 29 9.26 21.33 13.62
CA ALA A 29 9.84 22.56 13.09
C ALA A 29 10.49 22.35 11.71
N PHE A 30 11.14 21.20 11.52
CA PHE A 30 11.68 20.80 10.22
C PHE A 30 10.60 20.70 9.15
N LEU A 31 9.50 19.98 9.43
CA LEU A 31 8.41 19.81 8.46
C LEU A 31 7.66 21.12 8.18
N GLU A 32 7.41 21.95 9.19
CA GLU A 32 6.76 23.26 9.02
C GLU A 32 7.56 24.18 8.09
N ARG A 33 8.89 24.20 8.23
CA ARG A 33 9.77 24.96 7.35
C ARG A 33 9.64 24.51 5.89
N HIS A 34 9.69 23.20 5.66
CA HIS A 34 9.57 22.61 4.32
C HIS A 34 8.19 22.87 3.68
N LEU A 35 7.13 22.86 4.49
CA LEU A 35 5.79 23.22 4.05
C LEU A 35 5.69 24.69 3.64
N ARG A 36 6.29 25.62 4.41
CA ARG A 36 6.31 27.05 4.08
C ARG A 36 7.10 27.35 2.79
N GLU A 37 8.21 26.66 2.61
CA GLU A 37 9.07 26.80 1.42
C GLU A 37 8.50 26.05 0.20
N SER A 38 7.42 25.27 0.37
CA SER A 38 6.83 24.40 -0.68
C SER A 38 7.82 23.39 -1.27
N VAL A 39 8.85 23.03 -0.51
CA VAL A 39 9.89 22.07 -0.89
C VAL A 39 9.74 20.83 -0.03
N ARG A 40 9.53 19.67 -0.66
CA ARG A 40 9.54 18.40 0.07
C ARG A 40 10.98 18.01 0.49
N PRO A 41 11.16 17.28 1.59
CA PRO A 41 12.48 16.76 1.98
C PRO A 41 13.12 15.86 0.91
N ASP A 42 12.31 15.22 0.05
CA ASP A 42 12.79 14.38 -1.07
C ASP A 42 13.06 15.19 -2.35
N ALA A 43 13.04 16.53 -2.30
CA ALA A 43 13.15 17.46 -3.44
C ALA A 43 12.09 17.31 -4.56
N ARG A 44 11.07 16.47 -4.37
CA ARG A 44 9.95 16.27 -5.33
C ARG A 44 8.94 17.40 -5.28
N ARG A 45 8.26 17.68 -6.40
CA ARG A 45 7.19 18.69 -6.45
C ARG A 45 6.02 18.29 -5.55
N PRO A 46 5.25 19.24 -4.95
CA PRO A 46 4.11 18.93 -4.07
C PRO A 46 2.97 18.10 -4.70
N ALA A 47 2.84 18.12 -6.03
CA ALA A 47 1.85 17.32 -6.76
C ALA A 47 2.41 15.97 -7.27
N GLU A 48 3.71 15.73 -7.17
CA GLU A 48 4.38 14.57 -7.77
C GLU A 48 4.39 13.35 -6.83
N ALA A 49 3.93 12.21 -7.33
CA ALA A 49 3.93 10.95 -6.60
C ALA A 49 5.36 10.42 -6.35
N ARG A 50 5.52 9.42 -5.47
CA ARG A 50 6.78 8.66 -5.38
C ARG A 50 6.96 7.84 -6.67
N PRO A 51 8.19 7.55 -7.12
CA PRO A 51 8.40 6.69 -8.27
C PRO A 51 7.69 5.36 -8.06
N THR A 52 6.81 5.00 -8.99
CA THR A 52 5.98 3.80 -8.91
C THR A 52 6.48 2.77 -9.91
N THR A 53 6.67 1.53 -9.45
CA THR A 53 6.97 0.39 -10.32
C THR A 53 5.98 -0.71 -10.01
N VAL A 54 5.51 -1.39 -11.07
CA VAL A 54 4.53 -2.47 -10.95
C VAL A 54 5.08 -3.68 -11.69
N ALA A 55 5.25 -4.78 -10.98
CA ALA A 55 5.59 -6.07 -11.53
C ALA A 55 4.37 -6.99 -11.41
N LEU A 56 3.80 -7.37 -12.55
CA LEU A 56 2.69 -8.31 -12.61
C LEU A 56 3.21 -9.75 -12.49
N ALA A 57 2.35 -10.68 -12.06
CA ALA A 57 2.66 -12.10 -11.92
C ALA A 57 3.85 -12.39 -10.98
N ALA A 58 3.97 -11.62 -9.89
CA ALA A 58 5.03 -11.79 -8.90
C ALA A 58 4.96 -13.13 -8.14
N VAL A 59 3.77 -13.72 -8.04
CA VAL A 59 3.51 -15.01 -7.38
C VAL A 59 2.87 -15.93 -8.41
N SER A 60 3.54 -17.04 -8.73
CA SER A 60 3.09 -18.03 -9.71
C SER A 60 1.98 -18.95 -9.22
N SER A 61 1.83 -19.10 -7.90
CA SER A 61 0.79 -19.94 -7.29
C SER A 61 -0.58 -19.25 -7.17
N ALA A 62 -0.64 -17.94 -7.41
CA ALA A 62 -1.87 -17.16 -7.37
C ALA A 62 -2.46 -16.99 -8.78
N HIS A 63 -3.79 -16.88 -8.88
CA HIS A 63 -4.46 -16.65 -10.15
C HIS A 63 -4.15 -15.26 -10.73
N GLY A 64 -3.98 -14.28 -9.83
CA GLY A 64 -3.47 -12.95 -10.15
C GLY A 64 -2.51 -12.49 -9.07
N SER A 65 -1.45 -11.81 -9.45
CA SER A 65 -0.55 -11.17 -8.49
C SER A 65 0.11 -9.92 -9.06
N ALA A 66 0.42 -8.98 -8.18
CA ALA A 66 1.08 -7.74 -8.51
C ALA A 66 1.98 -7.29 -7.34
N LEU A 67 3.25 -7.03 -7.62
CA LEU A 67 4.18 -6.38 -6.72
C LEU A 67 4.31 -4.91 -7.13
N VAL A 68 3.88 -4.01 -6.26
CA VAL A 68 3.91 -2.56 -6.47
C VAL A 68 4.97 -1.96 -5.54
N ARG A 69 5.94 -1.22 -6.08
CA ARG A 69 6.85 -0.41 -5.26
C ARG A 69 6.59 1.07 -5.47
N LEU A 70 6.47 1.80 -4.36
CA LEU A 70 6.21 3.22 -4.28
C LEU A 70 7.38 3.88 -3.51
N GLY A 71 8.48 4.17 -4.22
CA GLY A 71 9.77 4.49 -3.58
C GLY A 71 10.24 3.34 -2.68
N ASP A 72 10.38 3.61 -1.38
CA ASP A 72 10.86 2.63 -0.38
C ASP A 72 9.77 1.70 0.13
N THR A 73 8.49 1.98 -0.16
CA THR A 73 7.37 1.15 0.26
C THR A 73 7.07 0.13 -0.83
N ALA A 74 7.14 -1.16 -0.52
CA ALA A 74 6.76 -2.23 -1.43
C ALA A 74 5.48 -2.91 -0.95
N MET A 75 4.58 -3.25 -1.85
CA MET A 75 3.32 -3.94 -1.58
C MET A 75 3.14 -5.11 -2.53
N LEU A 76 2.96 -6.31 -2.00
CA LEU A 76 2.61 -7.49 -2.79
C LEU A 76 1.12 -7.78 -2.63
N ALA A 77 0.36 -7.75 -3.72
CA ALA A 77 -1.03 -8.17 -3.80
C ALA A 77 -1.15 -9.51 -4.55
N SER A 78 -1.92 -10.46 -4.02
CA SER A 78 -2.25 -11.71 -4.72
C SER A 78 -3.73 -12.01 -4.60
N ILE A 79 -4.34 -12.53 -5.67
CA ILE A 79 -5.72 -12.98 -5.75
C ILE A 79 -5.70 -14.49 -5.91
N LYS A 80 -6.35 -15.17 -4.98
CA LYS A 80 -6.66 -16.59 -5.10
C LYS A 80 -8.16 -16.73 -5.30
N LEU A 81 -8.56 -17.50 -6.30
CA LEU A 81 -9.95 -17.84 -6.59
C LEU A 81 -10.19 -19.29 -6.16
N GLU A 82 -11.20 -19.52 -5.33
CA GLU A 82 -11.66 -20.85 -4.97
C GLU A 82 -13.17 -20.93 -5.15
N VAL A 83 -13.64 -22.09 -5.62
CA VAL A 83 -15.06 -22.40 -5.77
C VAL A 83 -15.53 -23.06 -4.48
N MET A 84 -16.48 -22.45 -3.80
CA MET A 84 -17.10 -22.99 -2.59
C MET A 84 -18.62 -22.98 -2.69
N SER A 85 -19.30 -23.85 -1.96
CA SER A 85 -20.76 -23.80 -1.82
C SER A 85 -21.16 -22.52 -1.07
N PRO A 86 -22.13 -21.74 -1.57
CA PRO A 86 -22.58 -20.51 -0.93
C PRO A 86 -23.28 -20.81 0.40
N SER A 87 -23.32 -19.81 1.29
CA SER A 87 -24.13 -19.91 2.50
C SER A 87 -25.62 -19.88 2.14
N GLY A 88 -26.44 -20.62 2.91
CA GLY A 88 -27.88 -20.73 2.63
C GLY A 88 -28.67 -19.42 2.72
N GLU A 89 -28.06 -18.34 3.21
CA GLU A 89 -28.68 -17.02 3.30
C GLU A 89 -28.69 -16.27 1.96
N ALA A 90 -27.73 -16.53 1.07
CA ALA A 90 -27.62 -15.87 -0.23
C ALA A 90 -26.98 -16.81 -1.29
N PRO A 91 -27.76 -17.71 -1.92
CA PRO A 91 -27.24 -18.70 -2.87
C PRO A 91 -26.77 -18.11 -4.21
N ASP A 92 -27.27 -16.93 -4.56
CA ASP A 92 -26.99 -16.27 -5.85
C ASP A 92 -25.79 -15.29 -5.79
N GLU A 93 -25.16 -15.14 -4.63
CA GLU A 93 -24.08 -14.18 -4.40
C GLU A 93 -22.74 -14.86 -4.06
N GLY A 94 -21.66 -14.36 -4.66
CA GLY A 94 -20.30 -14.76 -4.31
C GLY A 94 -19.73 -13.95 -3.14
N SER A 95 -18.84 -14.54 -2.35
CA SER A 95 -18.21 -13.89 -1.20
C SER A 95 -16.77 -13.44 -1.49
N ILE A 96 -16.46 -12.17 -1.28
CA ILE A 96 -15.10 -11.63 -1.39
C ILE A 96 -14.56 -11.40 0.01
N ALA A 97 -13.33 -11.84 0.30
CA ALA A 97 -12.67 -11.66 1.59
C ALA A 97 -11.28 -11.05 1.39
N VAL A 98 -11.00 -9.91 2.03
CA VAL A 98 -9.71 -9.21 1.85
C VAL A 98 -8.91 -9.33 3.13
N GLU A 99 -7.68 -9.80 3.02
CA GLU A 99 -6.81 -9.98 4.18
C GLU A 99 -5.52 -9.16 4.05
N PHE A 100 -5.48 -8.02 4.74
CA PHE A 100 -4.28 -7.21 4.82
C PHE A 100 -3.32 -7.74 5.89
N HIS A 101 -2.09 -8.09 5.48
CA HIS A 101 -1.04 -8.59 6.36
C HIS A 101 0.05 -7.54 6.59
N MET A 102 0.30 -7.21 7.85
CA MET A 102 1.40 -6.33 8.25
C MET A 102 2.40 -7.11 9.10
N PRO A 103 3.37 -7.83 8.49
CA PRO A 103 4.40 -8.52 9.27
C PRO A 103 5.31 -7.55 10.05
N PRO A 104 5.99 -8.00 11.11
CA PRO A 104 6.91 -7.17 11.91
C PRO A 104 8.05 -6.52 11.11
N ILE A 105 8.37 -7.05 9.93
CA ILE A 105 9.38 -6.48 9.03
C ILE A 105 8.97 -5.12 8.48
N CYS A 106 7.66 -4.81 8.36
CA CYS A 106 7.19 -3.57 7.74
C CYS A 106 7.49 -2.32 8.57
N SER A 107 7.48 -2.46 9.90
CA SER A 107 7.56 -1.34 10.82
C SER A 107 7.95 -1.81 12.21
N PRO A 108 8.84 -1.08 12.91
CA PRO A 108 9.19 -1.37 14.30
C PRO A 108 8.01 -1.23 15.28
N LEU A 109 6.90 -0.62 14.85
CA LEU A 109 5.67 -0.53 15.63
C LEU A 109 4.93 -1.86 15.73
N VAL A 110 5.15 -2.75 14.77
CA VAL A 110 4.47 -4.05 14.72
C VAL A 110 5.30 -5.08 15.44
N ARG A 111 4.79 -5.57 16.57
CA ARG A 111 5.47 -6.60 17.36
C ARG A 111 5.05 -8.00 16.91
N PRO A 112 5.97 -8.97 16.84
CA PRO A 112 5.61 -10.38 16.63
C PRO A 112 4.58 -10.83 17.68
N GLY A 113 3.47 -11.41 17.22
CA GLY A 113 2.41 -11.95 18.09
C GLY A 113 1.24 -11.01 18.37
N ARG A 114 1.36 -9.69 18.12
CA ARG A 114 0.21 -8.77 18.14
C ARG A 114 -0.05 -8.26 16.72
N PRO A 115 -1.20 -8.54 16.11
CA PRO A 115 -1.52 -7.96 14.82
C PRO A 115 -1.58 -6.43 14.95
N ALA A 116 -1.14 -5.72 13.91
CA ALA A 116 -1.26 -4.27 13.87
C ALA A 116 -2.73 -3.87 13.91
N GLU A 117 -3.11 -2.91 14.76
CA GLU A 117 -4.50 -2.40 14.84
C GLU A 117 -4.98 -1.80 13.51
N VAL A 118 -4.03 -1.32 12.69
CA VAL A 118 -4.30 -0.72 11.38
C VAL A 118 -4.68 -1.76 10.33
N ALA A 119 -4.22 -3.00 10.47
CA ALA A 119 -4.44 -4.06 9.48
C ALA A 119 -5.94 -4.38 9.26
N PRO A 120 -6.74 -4.69 10.31
CA PRO A 120 -8.16 -5.00 10.11
C PRO A 120 -8.97 -3.80 9.61
N VAL A 121 -8.58 -2.57 9.95
CA VAL A 121 -9.23 -1.34 9.45
C VAL A 121 -9.00 -1.19 7.95
N ILE A 122 -7.77 -1.43 7.48
CA ILE A 122 -7.44 -1.39 6.06
C ILE A 122 -8.15 -2.52 5.30
N SER A 123 -8.16 -3.74 5.83
CA SER A 123 -8.90 -4.86 5.24
C SER A 123 -10.35 -4.49 5.01
N LYS A 124 -11.06 -4.04 6.06
CA LYS A 124 -12.48 -3.68 5.96
C LYS A 124 -12.73 -2.55 4.97
N ASN A 125 -11.91 -1.51 4.98
CA ASN A 125 -12.05 -0.41 4.02
C ASN A 125 -11.87 -0.88 2.57
N LEU A 126 -10.93 -1.81 2.34
CA LEU A 126 -10.74 -2.41 1.02
C LEU A 126 -11.92 -3.31 0.63
N GLU A 127 -12.46 -4.10 1.56
CA GLU A 127 -13.68 -4.89 1.34
C GLU A 127 -14.85 -3.98 0.95
N ASP A 128 -15.10 -2.91 1.70
CA ASP A 128 -16.20 -1.98 1.43
C ASP A 128 -16.06 -1.33 0.04
N ILE A 129 -14.84 -0.93 -0.34
CA ILE A 129 -14.55 -0.37 -1.67
C ILE A 129 -14.77 -1.43 -2.76
N LEU A 130 -14.19 -2.63 -2.60
CA LEU A 130 -14.29 -3.68 -3.60
C LEU A 130 -15.73 -4.17 -3.76
N MET A 131 -16.46 -4.36 -2.67
CA MET A 131 -17.88 -4.71 -2.70
C MET A 131 -18.70 -3.63 -3.43
N ARG A 132 -18.43 -2.35 -3.17
CA ARG A 132 -19.14 -1.24 -3.83
C ARG A 132 -18.91 -1.16 -5.34
N TYR A 133 -17.70 -1.49 -5.82
CA TYR A 133 -17.34 -1.33 -7.23
C TYR A 133 -17.41 -2.62 -8.06
N ILE A 134 -17.20 -3.79 -7.45
CA ILE A 134 -17.12 -5.09 -8.16
C ILE A 134 -18.47 -5.81 -8.16
N VAL A 135 -19.21 -5.82 -7.05
CA VAL A 135 -20.50 -6.52 -6.94
C VAL A 135 -21.56 -5.99 -7.91
N PRO A 136 -21.64 -4.68 -8.26
CA PRO A 136 -22.54 -4.23 -9.31
C PRO A 136 -22.27 -4.87 -10.68
N CYS A 137 -21.04 -5.32 -10.95
CA CYS A 137 -20.67 -6.02 -12.19
C CYS A 137 -20.97 -7.54 -12.15
N CYS A 138 -21.02 -8.17 -10.96
CA CYS A 138 -21.34 -9.61 -10.84
C CYS A 138 -22.76 -9.94 -11.33
N CYS A 139 -23.65 -8.94 -11.39
CA CYS A 139 -24.94 -9.02 -12.09
C CYS A 139 -24.85 -9.51 -13.55
N SER A 140 -23.69 -9.36 -14.21
CA SER A 140 -23.44 -9.75 -15.62
C SER A 140 -22.84 -11.16 -15.79
N ILE A 141 -22.48 -11.87 -14.71
CA ILE A 141 -22.00 -13.27 -14.76
C ILE A 141 -23.18 -14.27 -14.87
N ARG A 142 -24.40 -13.78 -15.08
CA ARG A 142 -25.66 -14.53 -15.24
C ARG A 142 -25.79 -15.42 -16.49
N HIS A 143 -24.71 -15.72 -17.22
CA HIS A 143 -24.78 -16.38 -18.53
C HIS A 143 -24.25 -17.82 -18.58
N VAL A 144 -24.33 -18.57 -17.47
CA VAL A 144 -24.23 -20.03 -17.54
C VAL A 144 -25.47 -20.66 -16.88
N PRO A 145 -26.44 -21.17 -17.67
CA PRO A 145 -27.52 -21.97 -17.13
C PRO A 145 -26.95 -23.36 -16.80
N CYS A 146 -26.44 -23.54 -15.59
CA CYS A 146 -26.10 -24.85 -15.05
C CYS A 146 -27.08 -25.20 -13.92
N PRO A 147 -27.58 -26.46 -13.85
CA PRO A 147 -28.50 -26.91 -12.80
C PRO A 147 -27.85 -27.08 -11.41
N LEU A 148 -26.70 -26.44 -11.18
CA LEU A 148 -25.86 -26.51 -9.99
C LEU A 148 -25.46 -25.09 -9.59
N THR A 149 -26.42 -24.29 -9.15
CA THR A 149 -26.25 -22.94 -8.60
C THR A 149 -25.65 -23.01 -7.19
N GLU A 150 -24.36 -23.37 -7.08
CA GLU A 150 -23.67 -23.51 -5.79
C GLU A 150 -22.19 -23.06 -5.86
N TRP A 151 -21.88 -21.93 -6.50
CA TRP A 151 -20.49 -21.46 -6.62
C TRP A 151 -20.33 -20.03 -6.11
N ALA A 152 -19.78 -19.89 -4.90
CA ALA A 152 -19.22 -18.65 -4.39
C ALA A 152 -17.71 -18.60 -4.71
N TYR A 153 -17.23 -17.44 -5.16
CA TYR A 153 -15.84 -17.19 -5.51
C TYR A 153 -15.10 -16.56 -4.33
N HIS A 154 -14.35 -17.34 -3.56
CA HIS A 154 -13.52 -16.75 -2.50
C HIS A 154 -12.30 -16.09 -3.12
N CYS A 155 -12.31 -14.75 -3.19
CA CYS A 155 -11.18 -13.94 -3.64
C CYS A 155 -10.37 -13.45 -2.44
N ALA A 156 -9.30 -14.17 -2.08
CA ALA A 156 -8.39 -13.73 -1.01
C ALA A 156 -7.37 -12.73 -1.56
N PHE A 157 -7.38 -11.50 -1.04
CA PHE A 157 -6.38 -10.48 -1.34
C PHE A 157 -5.36 -10.39 -0.22
N HIS A 158 -4.15 -10.91 -0.42
CA HIS A 158 -3.06 -10.75 0.53
C HIS A 158 -2.23 -9.53 0.14
N VAL A 159 -2.19 -8.51 0.99
CA VAL A 159 -1.33 -7.34 0.80
C VAL A 159 -0.20 -7.36 1.81
N TYR A 160 1.06 -7.48 1.35
CA TYR A 160 2.24 -7.43 2.21
C TYR A 160 2.99 -6.13 2.03
N ASN A 161 3.17 -5.35 3.09
CA ASN A 161 4.12 -4.24 3.07
C ASN A 161 5.55 -4.80 3.27
N LEU A 162 6.45 -4.58 2.31
CA LEU A 162 7.82 -5.11 2.32
C LEU A 162 8.85 -4.00 2.58
N HIS A 163 8.47 -2.99 3.36
CA HIS A 163 9.41 -1.95 3.77
C HIS A 163 10.47 -2.53 4.71
N PHE A 164 11.72 -2.62 4.25
CA PHE A 164 12.87 -2.76 5.14
C PHE A 164 13.18 -1.36 5.70
N ALA A 165 12.76 -1.11 6.94
CA ALA A 165 13.21 0.06 7.70
C ALA A 165 14.62 -0.17 8.24
#